data_AF-A0A3C0Y3V2-F1
#
_entry.id   AF-A0A3C0Y3V2-F1
#
_cell.length_a   1.000
_cell.length_b   1.000
_cell.length_c   1.000
_cell.angle_alpha   90.00
_cell.angle_beta   90.00
_cell.angle_gamma   90.00
#
_symmetry.space_group_name_H-M   'P 1'
#
loop_
_entity.id
_entity.type
_entity.pdbx_description
1 polymer ?
#
loop_
_entity_poly.entity_id
_entity_poly.type
_entity_poly.pdbx_seq_one_letter_code
_entity_poly.pdbx_strand_id
1 'polypeptide(L)'
;MLLTKKPHVIHGDPVHRASSARFVQSLARGLSNALPTMDRRAFLRRSGLGVGVGLAATQLTLVKKARAATPGAVDGSGKIEVKRTVCTHCSVGCAVDAVVENGVWVRQEPVFDSPINLGAHCAKGAALREHGHGEYRLRYPMKLVNGKYERITWDTALSEISARLLELRKASGPDSIYWVGSSKHNNEQAYLMRKFVSFWGSNNCDHQARICHSTTVAGVANTWGYGAMTNSYNDMQNSKCALYIGSNAAEAHPVSMLHMLHAKETGCKLIVVDPRFTRTAAKADEYVRIRSGSDIPFLFGVLYHIFKNGWEDKQYINDRVYGMEQVKADVMAKWTPDKVLEACGVDEATTLKVATMMSQNRPSTIVWCMGQTQHTTGNAIVRASCILQLALGNVGKSGGGANIFRGHDNVQGATDVGPNPDSLPGYYGLLEGSWK
;
A
#
# COMPACT_ATOMS: atom_id res chain seq x y z
N MET A 1 -11.90 -40.67 11.24
CA MET A 1 -11.05 -41.86 11.39
C MET A 1 -10.03 -41.55 12.48
N LEU A 2 -10.31 -42.01 13.69
CA LEU A 2 -9.49 -41.81 14.89
C LEU A 2 -8.31 -42.78 14.86
N LEU A 3 -7.09 -42.28 15.05
CA LEU A 3 -5.95 -43.11 15.43
C LEU A 3 -5.18 -42.43 16.57
N THR A 4 -5.38 -42.97 17.77
CA THR A 4 -4.60 -42.72 18.98
C THR A 4 -3.28 -43.50 18.90
N LYS A 5 -2.17 -42.89 19.30
CA LYS A 5 -0.90 -43.58 19.58
C LYS A 5 -0.58 -43.49 21.07
N LYS A 6 -0.31 -44.64 21.69
CA LYS A 6 0.19 -44.80 23.06
C LYS A 6 1.64 -44.30 23.20
N PRO A 7 2.09 -43.92 24.41
CA PRO A 7 3.44 -43.41 24.65
C PRO A 7 4.43 -44.55 24.94
N HIS A 8 5.67 -44.40 24.46
CA HIS A 8 6.82 -45.16 24.93
C HIS A 8 7.69 -44.27 25.82
N VAL A 9 8.00 -44.77 27.02
CA VAL A 9 8.99 -44.20 27.95
C VAL A 9 10.35 -44.79 27.59
N ILE A 10 11.36 -43.93 27.44
CA ILE A 10 12.77 -44.33 27.41
C ILE A 10 13.52 -43.43 28.40
N HIS A 11 14.14 -44.07 29.39
CA HIS A 11 15.15 -43.47 30.26
C HIS A 11 16.51 -43.40 29.55
N GLY A 12 17.21 -42.27 29.67
CA GLY A 12 18.60 -42.09 29.21
C GLY A 12 19.20 -40.79 29.75
N ASP A 13 20.41 -40.89 30.30
CA ASP A 13 21.14 -39.95 31.16
C ASP A 13 21.53 -38.56 30.58
N PRO A 14 21.86 -37.57 31.45
CA PRO A 14 22.04 -36.17 31.07
C PRO A 14 23.51 -35.79 30.89
N VAL A 15 24.16 -36.21 29.81
CA VAL A 15 25.48 -35.68 29.44
C VAL A 15 25.56 -35.57 27.93
N HIS A 16 25.14 -34.43 27.33
CA HIS A 16 25.62 -33.96 26.01
C HIS A 16 25.03 -32.63 25.49
N ARG A 17 24.17 -31.92 26.23
CA ARG A 17 23.49 -30.71 25.70
C ARG A 17 24.29 -29.40 25.68
N ALA A 18 25.53 -29.36 26.18
CA ALA A 18 26.29 -28.10 26.33
C ALA A 18 27.21 -27.73 25.15
N SER A 19 27.61 -28.67 24.28
CA SER A 19 28.60 -28.40 23.22
C SER A 19 28.00 -27.88 21.91
N SER A 20 26.76 -28.27 21.57
CA SER A 20 26.10 -27.85 20.32
C SER A 20 25.69 -26.37 20.33
N ALA A 21 25.33 -25.82 21.51
CA ALA A 21 24.92 -24.42 21.65
C ALA A 21 26.08 -23.43 21.43
N ARG A 22 27.30 -23.77 21.85
CA ARG A 22 28.50 -22.93 21.65
C ARG A 22 28.96 -22.89 20.20
N PHE A 23 28.83 -24.00 19.47
CA PHE A 23 29.20 -24.05 18.05
C PHE A 23 28.26 -23.21 17.18
N VAL A 24 26.95 -23.32 17.41
CA VAL A 24 25.92 -22.52 16.70
C VAL A 24 26.05 -21.02 17.01
N GLN A 25 26.35 -20.65 18.25
CA GLN A 25 26.61 -19.25 18.63
C GLN A 25 27.94 -18.70 18.10
N SER A 26 28.93 -19.54 17.78
CA SER A 26 30.19 -19.12 17.15
C SER A 26 30.02 -18.95 15.63
N LEU A 27 29.23 -19.81 14.97
CA LEU A 27 28.88 -19.68 13.55
C LEU A 27 27.99 -18.47 13.28
N ALA A 28 27.01 -18.19 14.13
CA ALA A 28 26.14 -17.02 14.01
C ALA A 28 26.92 -15.70 14.18
N ARG A 29 27.95 -15.69 15.04
CA ARG A 29 28.89 -14.56 15.20
C ARG A 29 29.90 -14.44 14.06
N GLY A 30 30.32 -15.56 13.45
CA GLY A 30 31.18 -15.56 12.27
C GLY A 30 30.47 -15.05 11.02
N LEU A 31 29.18 -15.40 10.83
CA LEU A 31 28.37 -14.98 9.68
C LEU A 31 27.91 -13.52 9.75
N SER A 32 27.67 -12.98 10.95
CA SER A 32 27.31 -11.56 11.13
C SER A 32 28.49 -10.60 10.90
N ASN A 33 29.73 -11.08 11.03
CA ASN A 33 30.94 -10.32 10.71
C ASN A 33 31.43 -10.51 9.25
N ALA A 34 30.84 -11.43 8.49
CA ALA A 34 31.27 -11.77 7.12
C ALA A 34 30.39 -11.13 6.01
N LEU A 35 29.30 -10.45 6.38
CA LEU A 35 28.49 -9.67 5.44
C LEU A 35 28.83 -8.19 5.62
N PRO A 36 29.45 -7.52 4.63
CA PRO A 36 29.70 -6.09 4.73
C PRO A 36 28.35 -5.38 4.66
N THR A 37 27.87 -4.88 5.79
CA THR A 37 26.79 -3.90 5.79
C THR A 37 27.31 -2.66 5.08
N MET A 38 26.73 -2.33 3.93
CA MET A 38 27.10 -1.13 3.19
C MET A 38 26.75 0.10 4.03
N ASP A 39 27.76 0.77 4.56
CA ASP A 39 27.59 2.08 5.20
C ASP A 39 26.99 3.07 4.19
N ARG A 40 26.03 3.90 4.64
CA ARG A 40 25.36 4.95 3.86
C ARG A 40 26.37 5.83 3.11
N ARG A 41 27.52 6.11 3.72
CA ARG A 41 28.58 6.93 3.11
C ARG A 41 29.33 6.19 2.00
N ALA A 42 29.52 4.87 2.14
CA ALA A 42 30.09 4.02 1.10
C ALA A 42 29.12 3.80 -0.08
N PHE A 43 27.81 3.67 0.19
CA PHE A 43 26.76 3.67 -0.84
C PHE A 43 26.80 4.98 -1.64
N LEU A 44 26.73 6.13 -0.98
CA LEU A 44 26.73 7.44 -1.65
C LEU A 44 28.01 7.70 -2.46
N ARG A 45 29.20 7.30 -1.97
CA ARG A 45 30.46 7.43 -2.73
C ARG A 45 30.51 6.53 -3.96
N ARG A 46 30.05 5.28 -3.85
CA ARG A 46 30.00 4.35 -4.99
C ARG A 46 28.93 4.74 -6.00
N SER A 47 27.79 5.25 -5.56
CA SER A 47 26.77 5.85 -6.42
C SER A 47 27.29 7.10 -7.13
N GLY A 48 28.04 7.97 -6.44
CA GLY A 48 28.64 9.17 -7.04
C GLY A 48 29.70 8.85 -8.12
N LEU A 49 30.55 7.85 -7.88
CA LEU A 49 31.57 7.41 -8.85
C LEU A 49 30.96 6.61 -10.02
N GLY A 50 29.90 5.82 -9.78
CA GLY A 50 29.18 5.10 -10.83
C GLY A 50 28.40 6.03 -11.78
N VAL A 51 27.90 7.15 -11.25
CA VAL A 51 27.19 8.17 -12.04
C VAL A 51 28.17 9.04 -12.84
N GLY A 52 29.32 9.42 -12.25
CA GLY A 52 30.29 10.31 -12.90
C GLY A 52 30.98 9.72 -14.13
N VAL A 53 31.27 8.41 -14.15
CA VAL A 53 31.95 7.76 -15.29
C VAL A 53 30.96 7.26 -16.36
N GLY A 54 29.71 6.94 -15.98
CA GLY A 54 28.67 6.50 -16.92
C GLY A 54 28.06 7.60 -17.79
N LEU A 55 28.10 8.85 -17.32
CA LEU A 55 27.49 10.00 -18.01
C LEU A 55 28.26 10.47 -19.26
N ALA A 56 29.57 10.24 -19.33
CA ALA A 56 30.37 10.66 -20.48
C ALA A 56 30.31 9.69 -21.68
N ALA A 57 29.96 8.42 -21.45
CA ALA A 57 30.00 7.36 -22.49
C ALA A 57 28.61 6.90 -22.97
N THR A 58 27.52 7.37 -22.35
CA THR A 58 26.17 7.07 -22.82
C THR A 58 25.41 8.35 -23.05
N GLN A 59 25.22 8.72 -24.31
CA GLN A 59 23.97 9.38 -24.67
C GLN A 59 22.85 8.44 -24.21
N LEU A 60 22.29 8.73 -23.03
CA LEU A 60 21.29 7.92 -22.36
C LEU A 60 20.02 7.90 -23.23
N THR A 61 20.00 6.98 -24.21
CA THR A 61 18.76 6.44 -24.73
C THR A 61 18.16 5.61 -23.60
N LEU A 62 17.48 6.30 -22.67
CA LEU A 62 16.74 5.71 -21.54
C LEU A 62 15.61 4.77 -22.01
N VAL A 63 15.33 4.76 -23.30
CA VAL A 63 14.34 3.91 -23.94
C VAL A 63 14.98 3.25 -25.16
N LYS A 64 15.21 1.93 -25.09
CA LYS A 64 15.54 1.12 -26.26
C LYS A 64 14.28 0.46 -26.78
N LYS A 65 14.13 0.36 -28.11
CA LYS A 65 13.06 -0.44 -28.72
C LYS A 65 13.24 -1.88 -28.29
N ALA A 66 12.32 -2.40 -27.46
CA ALA A 66 12.33 -3.79 -27.06
C ALA A 66 12.07 -4.65 -28.31
N ARG A 67 12.96 -5.61 -28.59
CA ARG A 67 12.68 -6.66 -29.58
C ARG A 67 11.89 -7.75 -28.85
N ALA A 68 10.69 -8.04 -29.33
CA ALA A 68 9.95 -9.19 -28.84
C ALA A 68 10.80 -10.44 -29.12
N ALA A 69 11.06 -11.24 -28.08
CA ALA A 69 11.64 -12.56 -28.28
C ALA A 69 10.60 -13.43 -28.99
N THR A 70 11.03 -14.20 -29.99
CA THR A 70 10.18 -15.27 -30.55
C THR A 70 10.05 -16.34 -29.45
N PRO A 71 8.83 -16.61 -28.95
CA PRO A 71 8.66 -17.67 -27.95
C PRO A 71 9.12 -19.00 -28.55
N GLY A 72 10.03 -19.71 -27.88
CA GLY A 72 10.36 -21.08 -28.24
C GLY A 72 9.26 -22.04 -27.81
N ALA A 73 9.28 -23.28 -28.33
CA ALA A 73 8.41 -24.34 -27.83
C ALA A 73 8.65 -24.57 -26.33
N VAL A 74 7.58 -24.84 -25.60
CA VAL A 74 7.63 -25.26 -24.19
C VAL A 74 7.44 -26.78 -24.19
N ASP A 75 8.54 -27.52 -24.19
CA ASP A 75 8.56 -28.99 -24.21
C ASP A 75 9.29 -29.59 -22.99
N GLY A 76 9.73 -28.75 -22.05
CA GLY A 76 10.47 -29.14 -20.86
C GLY A 76 11.96 -29.37 -21.11
N SER A 77 12.44 -29.21 -22.34
CA SER A 77 13.87 -29.28 -22.69
C SER A 77 14.55 -27.90 -22.72
N GLY A 78 13.76 -26.82 -22.61
CA GLY A 78 14.24 -25.45 -22.69
C GLY A 78 15.05 -25.02 -21.48
N LYS A 79 15.89 -23.99 -21.68
CA LYS A 79 16.62 -23.36 -20.57
C LYS A 79 15.63 -22.70 -19.61
N ILE A 80 15.63 -23.16 -18.37
CA ILE A 80 14.84 -22.57 -17.29
C ILE A 80 15.59 -21.38 -16.68
N GLU A 81 14.92 -20.24 -16.60
CA GLU A 81 15.36 -19.04 -15.89
C GLU A 81 14.34 -18.68 -14.82
N VAL A 82 14.80 -18.32 -13.62
CA VAL A 82 13.94 -17.78 -12.58
C VAL A 82 14.10 -16.26 -12.56
N LYS A 83 12.99 -15.53 -12.73
CA LYS A 83 12.94 -14.06 -12.74
C LYS A 83 12.03 -13.57 -11.64
N ARG A 84 12.58 -12.82 -10.69
CA ARG A 84 11.79 -12.21 -9.62
C ARG A 84 10.97 -11.04 -10.14
N THR A 85 9.71 -10.98 -9.76
CA THR A 85 8.77 -9.91 -10.09
C THR A 85 7.87 -9.59 -8.89
N VAL A 86 7.02 -8.57 -9.03
CA VAL A 86 6.05 -8.14 -8.01
C VAL A 86 4.63 -8.38 -8.52
N CYS A 87 3.74 -8.81 -7.63
CA CYS A 87 2.34 -9.02 -7.93
C CYS A 87 1.64 -7.73 -8.39
N THR A 88 0.94 -7.80 -9.52
CA THR A 88 0.34 -6.64 -10.19
C THR A 88 -1.13 -6.38 -9.82
N HIS A 89 -1.59 -6.84 -8.64
CA HIS A 89 -3.00 -6.74 -8.25
C HIS A 89 -3.28 -5.58 -7.28
N CYS A 90 -2.92 -5.75 -6.02
CA CYS A 90 -3.13 -4.78 -4.94
C CYS A 90 -1.80 -4.25 -4.42
N SER A 91 -1.83 -3.18 -3.65
CA SER A 91 -0.65 -2.47 -3.14
C SER A 91 0.22 -3.20 -2.11
N VAL A 92 -0.11 -4.43 -1.72
CA VAL A 92 0.71 -5.17 -0.75
C VAL A 92 2.15 -5.38 -1.28
N GLY A 93 2.31 -5.59 -2.59
CA GLY A 93 3.65 -5.73 -3.18
C GLY A 93 4.30 -7.10 -2.96
N CYS A 94 3.51 -8.18 -3.03
CA CYS A 94 4.03 -9.54 -2.88
C CYS A 94 5.05 -9.86 -3.98
N ALA A 95 6.21 -10.43 -3.60
CA ALA A 95 7.20 -10.94 -4.54
C ALA A 95 6.78 -12.32 -5.07
N VAL A 96 7.10 -12.56 -6.35
CA VAL A 96 6.81 -13.78 -7.10
C VAL A 96 8.04 -14.16 -7.90
N ASP A 97 8.44 -15.43 -7.87
CA ASP A 97 9.48 -15.96 -8.75
C ASP A 97 8.84 -16.57 -9.98
N ALA A 98 8.98 -15.89 -11.12
CA ALA A 98 8.51 -16.37 -12.42
C ALA A 98 9.51 -17.36 -13.01
N VAL A 99 9.07 -18.58 -13.25
CA VAL A 99 9.84 -19.62 -13.93
C VAL A 99 9.58 -19.48 -15.41
N VAL A 100 10.63 -19.16 -16.15
CA VAL A 100 10.59 -18.82 -17.57
C VAL A 100 11.35 -19.88 -18.35
N GLU A 101 10.70 -20.47 -19.34
CA GLU A 101 11.29 -21.41 -20.29
C GLU A 101 11.19 -20.81 -21.69
N ASN A 102 12.33 -20.68 -22.38
CA ASN A 102 12.37 -20.16 -23.75
C ASN A 102 11.62 -18.82 -23.95
N GLY A 103 11.66 -17.95 -22.93
CA GLY A 103 11.00 -16.64 -22.92
C GLY A 103 9.51 -16.66 -22.51
N VAL A 104 8.94 -17.84 -22.22
CA VAL A 104 7.54 -18.01 -21.79
C VAL A 104 7.49 -18.23 -20.29
N TRP A 105 6.62 -17.49 -19.59
CA TRP A 105 6.35 -17.73 -18.17
C TRP A 105 5.52 -19.02 -18.04
N VAL A 106 6.12 -20.10 -17.52
CA VAL A 106 5.50 -21.43 -17.46
C VAL A 106 4.99 -21.81 -16.07
N ARG A 107 5.64 -21.32 -15.01
CA ARG A 107 5.27 -21.58 -13.62
C ARG A 107 5.62 -20.37 -12.74
N GLN A 108 4.98 -20.24 -11.59
CA GLN A 108 5.35 -19.24 -10.59
C GLN A 108 5.49 -19.87 -9.21
N GLU A 109 6.42 -19.35 -8.41
CA GLU A 109 6.64 -19.78 -7.03
C GLU A 109 6.51 -18.61 -6.07
N PRO A 110 5.98 -18.86 -4.86
CA PRO A 110 6.00 -17.86 -3.81
C PRO A 110 7.42 -17.64 -3.29
N VAL A 111 7.69 -16.40 -2.88
CA VAL A 111 9.02 -15.95 -2.48
C VAL A 111 9.10 -15.90 -0.95
N PHE A 112 9.79 -16.88 -0.35
CA PHE A 112 9.89 -17.06 1.12
C PHE A 112 10.81 -16.05 1.80
N ASP A 113 11.83 -15.55 1.10
CA ASP A 113 12.76 -14.50 1.58
C ASP A 113 12.18 -13.08 1.44
N SER A 114 10.97 -12.95 0.89
CA SER A 114 10.28 -11.65 0.80
C SER A 114 9.85 -11.16 2.18
N PRO A 115 10.25 -9.94 2.60
CA PRO A 115 9.87 -9.41 3.91
C PRO A 115 8.37 -9.07 4.02
N ILE A 116 7.66 -9.10 2.89
CA ILE A 116 6.23 -8.80 2.81
C ILE A 116 5.42 -10.08 2.82
N ASN A 117 5.55 -10.90 1.78
CA ASN A 117 4.67 -12.05 1.64
C ASN A 117 5.18 -13.32 2.32
N LEU A 118 6.46 -13.45 2.68
CA LEU A 118 7.01 -14.59 3.44
C LEU A 118 6.55 -15.95 2.86
N GLY A 119 6.52 -16.08 1.54
CA GLY A 119 6.05 -17.29 0.85
C GLY A 119 4.53 -17.43 0.70
N ALA A 120 3.74 -16.44 1.12
CA ALA A 120 2.28 -16.44 0.98
C ALA A 120 1.81 -15.85 -0.36
N HIS A 121 0.68 -16.36 -0.83
CA HIS A 121 -0.11 -15.78 -1.91
C HIS A 121 -1.60 -15.77 -1.53
N CYS A 122 -2.31 -14.76 -2.01
CA CYS A 122 -3.77 -14.84 -2.12
C CYS A 122 -4.15 -15.46 -3.47
N ALA A 123 -5.44 -15.78 -3.67
CA ALA A 123 -5.92 -16.35 -4.94
C ALA A 123 -5.51 -15.54 -6.18
N LYS A 124 -5.53 -14.20 -6.08
CA LYS A 124 -5.11 -13.30 -7.17
C LYS A 124 -3.60 -13.41 -7.47
N GLY A 125 -2.79 -13.48 -6.42
CA GLY A 125 -1.33 -13.62 -6.54
C GLY A 125 -0.92 -14.98 -7.08
N ALA A 126 -1.59 -16.05 -6.63
CA ALA A 126 -1.36 -17.42 -7.11
C ALA A 126 -1.73 -17.60 -8.61
N ALA A 127 -2.67 -16.81 -9.11
CA ALA A 127 -3.07 -16.80 -10.52
C ALA A 127 -2.44 -15.66 -11.34
N LEU A 128 -1.35 -15.04 -10.86
CA LEU A 128 -0.73 -13.87 -11.49
C LEU A 128 -0.32 -14.14 -12.95
N ARG A 129 0.27 -15.31 -13.22
CA ARG A 129 0.65 -15.75 -14.56
C ARG A 129 -0.52 -15.65 -15.56
N GLU A 130 -1.73 -16.02 -15.15
CA GLU A 130 -2.89 -16.12 -16.05
C GLU A 130 -3.30 -14.77 -16.67
N HIS A 131 -2.91 -13.62 -16.09
CA HIS A 131 -3.12 -12.31 -16.73
C HIS A 131 -2.45 -12.21 -18.11
N GLY A 132 -1.31 -12.89 -18.30
CA GLY A 132 -0.58 -12.91 -19.56
C GLY A 132 -1.11 -13.93 -20.57
N HIS A 133 -1.94 -14.88 -20.14
CA HIS A 133 -2.36 -16.05 -20.90
C HIS A 133 -3.88 -16.03 -21.07
N GLY A 134 -4.36 -15.43 -22.16
CA GLY A 134 -5.80 -15.36 -22.44
C GLY A 134 -6.11 -15.08 -23.90
N GLU A 135 -7.20 -15.66 -24.40
CA GLU A 135 -7.72 -15.41 -25.74
C GLU A 135 -8.28 -14.00 -25.88
N TYR A 136 -8.79 -13.42 -24.79
CA TYR A 136 -9.34 -12.07 -24.71
C TYR A 136 -8.30 -10.95 -24.59
N ARG A 137 -6.99 -11.27 -24.61
CA ARG A 137 -5.95 -10.22 -24.59
C ARG A 137 -5.99 -9.40 -25.87
N LEU A 138 -5.84 -8.08 -25.74
CA LEU A 138 -5.66 -7.21 -26.89
C LEU A 138 -4.30 -7.50 -27.56
N ARG A 139 -4.33 -8.04 -28.78
CA ARG A 139 -3.13 -8.44 -29.54
C ARG A 139 -2.73 -7.46 -30.64
N TYR A 140 -3.68 -6.67 -31.12
CA TYR A 140 -3.51 -5.77 -32.27
C TYR A 140 -4.22 -4.45 -32.03
N PRO A 141 -3.75 -3.34 -32.63
CA PRO A 141 -4.54 -2.13 -32.75
C PRO A 141 -5.87 -2.41 -33.49
N MET A 142 -6.94 -1.77 -33.03
CA MET A 142 -8.27 -1.91 -33.62
C MET A 142 -8.93 -0.54 -33.74
N LYS A 143 -9.79 -0.37 -34.76
CA LYS A 143 -10.58 0.83 -35.01
C LYS A 143 -12.05 0.47 -35.13
N LEU A 144 -12.93 1.27 -34.54
CA LEU A 144 -14.37 1.09 -34.67
C LEU A 144 -14.83 1.73 -35.98
N VAL A 145 -15.34 0.92 -36.90
CA VAL A 145 -15.85 1.32 -38.22
C VAL A 145 -17.27 0.77 -38.34
N ASN A 146 -18.26 1.63 -38.60
CA ASN A 146 -19.67 1.24 -38.74
C ASN A 146 -20.19 0.33 -37.60
N GLY A 147 -19.78 0.63 -36.37
CA GLY A 147 -20.17 -0.12 -35.17
C GLY A 147 -19.44 -1.45 -34.94
N LYS A 148 -18.42 -1.79 -35.75
CA LYS A 148 -17.61 -3.02 -35.58
C LYS A 148 -16.12 -2.69 -35.47
N TYR A 149 -15.41 -3.42 -34.60
CA TYR A 149 -13.97 -3.27 -34.47
C TYR A 149 -13.24 -4.02 -35.58
N GLU A 150 -12.40 -3.30 -36.30
CA GLU A 150 -11.55 -3.82 -37.37
C GLU A 150 -10.08 -3.70 -36.98
N ARG A 151 -9.29 -4.74 -37.27
CA ARG A 151 -7.86 -4.74 -37.02
C ARG A 151 -7.16 -3.77 -37.97
N ILE A 152 -6.26 -2.95 -37.42
CA ILE A 152 -5.39 -2.04 -38.20
C ILE A 152 -3.92 -2.27 -37.85
N THR A 153 -3.02 -1.66 -38.64
CA THR A 153 -1.58 -1.69 -38.36
C THR A 153 -1.23 -0.68 -37.27
N TRP A 154 -0.05 -0.86 -36.65
CA TRP A 154 0.49 0.14 -35.72
C TRP A 154 0.77 1.48 -36.40
N ASP A 155 1.26 1.49 -37.63
CA ASP A 155 1.57 2.72 -38.37
C ASP A 155 0.29 3.51 -38.69
N THR A 156 -0.78 2.83 -39.10
CA THR A 156 -2.10 3.44 -39.30
C THR A 156 -2.63 4.02 -37.99
N ALA A 157 -2.62 3.23 -36.91
CA ALA A 157 -3.11 3.68 -35.61
C ALA A 157 -2.36 4.92 -35.10
N LEU A 158 -1.02 4.90 -35.11
CA LEU A 158 -0.20 6.01 -34.64
C LEU A 158 -0.37 7.26 -35.50
N SER A 159 -0.43 7.11 -36.82
CA SER A 159 -0.58 8.23 -37.76
C SER A 159 -1.94 8.91 -37.60
N GLU A 160 -3.02 8.13 -37.59
CA GLU A 160 -4.38 8.67 -37.47
C GLU A 160 -4.62 9.32 -36.10
N ILE A 161 -4.19 8.68 -35.01
CA ILE A 161 -4.35 9.22 -33.65
C ILE A 161 -3.54 10.52 -33.53
N SER A 162 -2.28 10.54 -33.97
CA SER A 162 -1.43 11.72 -33.87
C SER A 162 -1.98 12.90 -34.69
N ALA A 163 -2.43 12.64 -35.93
CA ALA A 163 -3.05 13.66 -36.77
C ALA A 163 -4.29 14.26 -36.10
N ARG A 164 -5.17 13.42 -35.55
CA ARG A 164 -6.38 13.87 -34.86
C ARG A 164 -6.06 14.66 -33.59
N LEU A 165 -5.10 14.22 -32.79
CA LEU A 165 -4.66 14.95 -31.60
C LEU A 165 -4.13 16.34 -31.95
N LEU A 166 -3.30 16.46 -33.01
CA LEU A 166 -2.75 17.75 -33.46
C LEU A 166 -3.83 18.68 -34.02
N GLU A 167 -4.80 18.13 -34.75
CA GLU A 167 -5.97 18.88 -35.24
C GLU A 167 -6.76 19.48 -34.06
N LEU A 168 -7.09 18.66 -33.06
CA LEU A 168 -7.81 19.10 -31.85
C LEU A 168 -7.00 20.14 -31.08
N ARG A 169 -5.68 19.95 -30.94
CA ARG A 169 -4.80 20.93 -30.29
C ARG A 169 -4.79 22.27 -31.02
N LYS A 170 -4.77 22.25 -32.36
CA LYS A 170 -4.81 23.48 -33.18
C LYS A 170 -6.15 24.19 -33.04
N ALA A 171 -7.25 23.43 -33.02
CA ALA A 171 -8.60 23.99 -32.96
C ALA A 171 -9.01 24.48 -31.56
N SER A 172 -8.53 23.83 -30.49
CA SER A 172 -9.07 24.02 -29.13
C SER A 172 -8.00 24.11 -28.03
N GLY A 173 -6.72 24.17 -28.40
CA GLY A 173 -5.61 24.26 -27.46
C GLY A 173 -5.22 22.90 -26.84
N PRO A 174 -4.14 22.85 -26.04
CA PRO A 174 -3.60 21.60 -25.50
C PRO A 174 -4.54 20.93 -24.48
N ASP A 175 -5.39 21.70 -23.80
CA ASP A 175 -6.33 21.24 -22.78
C ASP A 175 -7.58 20.55 -23.37
N SER A 176 -7.73 20.52 -24.69
CA SER A 176 -8.83 19.81 -25.35
C SER A 176 -8.77 18.28 -25.21
N ILE A 177 -7.66 17.75 -24.69
CA ILE A 177 -7.41 16.32 -24.52
C ILE A 177 -7.25 16.00 -23.03
N TYR A 178 -7.92 14.94 -22.58
CA TYR A 178 -7.76 14.40 -21.24
C TYR A 178 -7.01 13.07 -21.28
N TRP A 179 -5.96 12.96 -20.48
CA TRP A 179 -5.03 11.84 -20.49
C TRP A 179 -5.18 11.00 -19.23
N VAL A 180 -5.72 9.79 -19.36
CA VAL A 180 -5.89 8.89 -18.21
C VAL A 180 -4.66 7.99 -18.11
N GLY A 181 -3.86 8.22 -17.06
CA GLY A 181 -2.76 7.33 -16.70
C GLY A 181 -3.26 6.07 -16.02
N SER A 182 -2.33 5.21 -15.63
CA SER A 182 -2.70 4.01 -14.90
C SER A 182 -1.77 3.71 -13.73
N SER A 183 -2.37 3.45 -12.58
CA SER A 183 -1.77 2.79 -11.42
C SER A 183 -1.33 1.34 -11.69
N LYS A 184 -1.51 0.84 -12.92
CA LYS A 184 -0.99 -0.44 -13.44
C LYS A 184 0.26 -0.27 -14.30
N HIS A 185 0.68 0.96 -14.59
CA HIS A 185 1.99 1.23 -15.16
C HIS A 185 3.06 0.97 -14.10
N ASN A 186 4.27 0.60 -14.53
CA ASN A 186 5.44 0.79 -13.67
C ASN A 186 5.76 2.30 -13.53
N ASN A 187 6.66 2.65 -12.61
CA ASN A 187 6.99 4.06 -12.35
C ASN A 187 7.56 4.75 -13.58
N GLU A 188 8.35 4.06 -14.39
CA GLU A 188 8.94 4.61 -15.60
C GLU A 188 7.87 4.96 -16.64
N GLN A 189 6.89 4.08 -16.86
CA GLN A 189 5.76 4.30 -17.77
C GLN A 189 4.84 5.42 -17.25
N ALA A 190 4.56 5.46 -15.95
CA ALA A 190 3.77 6.52 -15.33
C ALA A 190 4.46 7.89 -15.49
N TYR A 191 5.76 7.96 -15.23
CA TYR A 191 6.57 9.14 -15.47
C TYR A 191 6.62 9.55 -16.96
N LEU A 192 6.79 8.58 -17.87
CA LEU A 192 6.78 8.85 -19.32
C LEU A 192 5.44 9.46 -19.75
N MET A 193 4.33 8.96 -19.22
CA MET A 193 3.00 9.54 -19.46
C MET A 193 2.93 10.98 -18.93
N ARG A 194 3.34 11.22 -17.68
CA ARG A 194 3.35 12.58 -17.11
C ARG A 194 4.23 13.54 -17.93
N LYS A 195 5.41 13.08 -18.35
CA LYS A 195 6.35 13.85 -19.19
C LYS A 195 5.76 14.16 -20.56
N PHE A 196 5.11 13.19 -21.19
CA PHE A 196 4.42 13.38 -22.47
C PHE A 196 3.32 14.45 -22.36
N VAL A 197 2.46 14.37 -21.33
CA VAL A 197 1.40 15.37 -21.10
C VAL A 197 1.99 16.76 -20.82
N SER A 198 3.11 16.82 -20.10
CA SER A 198 3.83 18.09 -19.88
C SER A 198 4.34 18.69 -21.19
N PHE A 199 4.94 17.88 -22.08
CA PHE A 199 5.36 18.35 -23.42
C PHE A 199 4.18 18.69 -24.35
N TRP A 200 3.05 18.03 -24.15
CA TRP A 200 1.80 18.41 -24.80
C TRP A 200 1.35 19.83 -24.40
N GLY A 201 1.85 20.35 -23.26
CA GLY A 201 1.54 21.68 -22.75
C GLY A 201 0.23 21.71 -21.96
N SER A 202 -0.10 20.62 -21.27
CA SER A 202 -1.32 20.51 -20.47
C SER A 202 -1.04 19.85 -19.11
N ASN A 203 -1.98 20.03 -18.18
CA ASN A 203 -2.08 19.25 -16.95
C ASN A 203 -3.38 18.44 -16.88
N ASN A 204 -4.11 18.31 -18.00
CA ASN A 204 -5.32 17.50 -18.10
C ASN A 204 -4.99 16.02 -18.12
N CYS A 205 -4.49 15.52 -16.99
CA CYS A 205 -4.21 14.13 -16.76
C CYS A 205 -4.55 13.72 -15.33
N ASP A 206 -5.01 12.49 -15.16
CA ASP A 206 -5.27 11.92 -13.84
C ASP A 206 -5.18 10.39 -13.92
N HIS A 207 -5.31 9.72 -12.77
CA HIS A 207 -5.33 8.28 -12.69
C HIS A 207 -6.21 7.79 -11.53
N GLN A 208 -6.21 6.49 -11.26
CA GLN A 208 -7.12 5.84 -10.32
C GLN A 208 -6.98 6.34 -8.87
N ALA A 209 -5.89 7.02 -8.49
CA ALA A 209 -5.76 7.65 -7.17
C ALA A 209 -6.87 8.67 -6.91
N ARG A 210 -7.38 9.34 -7.96
CA ARG A 210 -8.50 10.27 -7.85
C ARG A 210 -9.68 9.68 -7.09
N ILE A 211 -10.09 8.48 -7.48
CA ILE A 211 -11.29 7.83 -6.93
C ILE A 211 -11.00 7.21 -5.57
N CYS A 212 -9.84 6.56 -5.41
CA CYS A 212 -9.60 5.75 -4.22
C CYS A 212 -8.93 6.49 -3.06
N HIS A 213 -8.15 7.53 -3.31
CA HIS A 213 -7.19 7.98 -2.31
C HIS A 213 -6.92 9.49 -2.26
N SER A 214 -7.33 10.27 -3.26
CA SER A 214 -7.07 11.73 -3.32
C SER A 214 -7.58 12.49 -2.08
N THR A 215 -8.75 12.14 -1.54
CA THR A 215 -9.29 12.72 -0.30
C THR A 215 -8.44 12.39 0.92
N THR A 216 -7.81 11.21 0.93
CA THR A 216 -6.88 10.88 1.99
C THR A 216 -5.61 11.72 1.90
N VAL A 217 -5.05 11.90 0.70
CA VAL A 217 -3.89 12.77 0.50
C VAL A 217 -4.21 14.17 1.04
N ALA A 218 -5.37 14.72 0.66
CA ALA A 218 -5.80 16.03 1.13
C ALA A 218 -6.01 16.09 2.66
N GLY A 219 -6.64 15.09 3.29
CA GLY A 219 -6.89 15.10 4.74
C GLY A 219 -5.64 14.85 5.60
N VAL A 220 -4.82 13.88 5.19
CA VAL A 220 -3.63 13.44 5.91
C VAL A 220 -2.48 14.44 5.74
N ALA A 221 -2.26 14.96 4.52
CA ALA A 221 -1.24 16.00 4.31
C ALA A 221 -1.56 17.28 5.09
N ASN A 222 -2.84 17.64 5.26
CA ASN A 222 -3.25 18.73 6.14
C ASN A 222 -3.07 18.45 7.64
N THR A 223 -2.66 17.24 8.02
CA THR A 223 -2.40 16.86 9.41
C THR A 223 -0.91 16.81 9.74
N TRP A 224 -0.08 16.20 8.88
CA TRP A 224 1.36 16.07 9.11
C TRP A 224 2.22 16.26 7.85
N GLY A 225 1.68 16.92 6.82
CA GLY A 225 2.44 17.37 5.64
C GLY A 225 2.56 16.39 4.48
N TYR A 226 2.24 15.11 4.66
CA TYR A 226 2.35 14.10 3.59
C TYR A 226 1.23 13.06 3.64
N GLY A 227 0.68 12.70 2.47
CA GLY A 227 -0.47 11.80 2.32
C GLY A 227 -0.15 10.30 2.31
N ALA A 228 1.12 9.93 2.47
CA ALA A 228 1.56 8.53 2.47
C ALA A 228 1.05 7.75 3.70
N MET A 229 1.02 6.42 3.56
CA MET A 229 0.96 5.54 4.72
C MET A 229 2.19 5.80 5.62
N THR A 230 2.00 5.92 6.94
CA THR A 230 3.06 6.40 7.84
C THR A 230 4.06 5.32 8.23
N ASN A 231 3.66 4.04 8.14
CA ASN A 231 4.44 2.87 8.53
C ASN A 231 4.47 1.86 7.37
N SER A 232 4.84 0.60 7.61
CA SER A 232 4.90 -0.46 6.59
C SER A 232 4.09 -1.70 7.00
N TYR A 233 3.71 -2.54 6.03
CA TYR A 233 2.96 -3.76 6.29
C TYR A 233 3.63 -4.68 7.31
N ASN A 234 4.95 -4.87 7.20
CA ASN A 234 5.71 -5.69 8.12
C ASN A 234 5.87 -5.06 9.52
N ASP A 235 5.88 -3.73 9.63
CA ASP A 235 5.93 -3.04 10.93
C ASP A 235 4.66 -3.27 11.77
N MET A 236 3.54 -3.64 11.12
CA MET A 236 2.29 -3.96 11.82
C MET A 236 2.44 -5.15 12.78
N GLN A 237 3.45 -6.02 12.59
CA GLN A 237 3.78 -7.10 13.53
C GLN A 237 4.09 -6.59 14.95
N ASN A 238 4.53 -5.33 15.08
CA ASN A 238 4.89 -4.71 16.36
C ASN A 238 3.69 -4.06 17.08
N SER A 239 2.52 -4.01 16.44
CA SER A 239 1.33 -3.36 17.00
C SER A 239 0.83 -4.08 18.26
N LYS A 240 0.29 -3.33 19.22
CA LYS A 240 -0.38 -3.89 20.41
C LYS A 240 -1.90 -3.79 20.33
N CYS A 241 -2.40 -2.85 19.53
CA CYS A 241 -3.78 -2.85 19.08
C CYS A 241 -3.88 -2.31 17.64
N ALA A 242 -4.83 -2.82 16.87
CA ALA A 242 -5.11 -2.35 15.53
C ALA A 242 -6.61 -2.09 15.37
N LEU A 243 -6.94 -0.88 14.90
CA LEU A 243 -8.29 -0.47 14.55
C LEU A 243 -8.45 -0.46 13.03
N TYR A 244 -9.22 -1.39 12.48
CA TYR A 244 -9.59 -1.38 11.07
C TYR A 244 -10.94 -0.68 10.93
N ILE A 245 -10.98 0.48 10.29
CA ILE A 245 -12.22 1.23 10.01
C ILE A 245 -12.26 1.60 8.54
N GLY A 246 -13.32 1.18 7.84
CA GLY A 246 -13.40 1.33 6.38
C GLY A 246 -12.33 0.53 5.62
N SER A 247 -11.93 -0.63 6.16
CA SER A 247 -10.97 -1.56 5.54
C SER A 247 -11.41 -3.02 5.68
N ASN A 248 -11.53 -3.72 4.55
CA ASN A 248 -11.74 -5.17 4.50
C ASN A 248 -10.47 -5.87 3.97
N ALA A 249 -9.38 -5.74 4.73
CA ALA A 249 -8.05 -6.19 4.31
C ALA A 249 -7.96 -7.69 4.03
N ALA A 250 -8.74 -8.54 4.70
CA ALA A 250 -8.73 -9.98 4.42
C ALA A 250 -9.14 -10.33 2.97
N GLU A 251 -9.83 -9.44 2.27
CA GLU A 251 -10.26 -9.62 0.88
C GLU A 251 -9.51 -8.68 -0.08
N ALA A 252 -9.37 -7.41 0.31
CA ALA A 252 -8.75 -6.37 -0.51
C ALA A 252 -7.21 -6.46 -0.50
N HIS A 253 -6.62 -6.82 0.64
CA HIS A 253 -5.17 -6.88 0.88
C HIS A 253 -4.77 -8.18 1.60
N PRO A 254 -5.14 -9.39 1.13
CA PRO A 254 -5.16 -10.56 2.01
C PRO A 254 -3.81 -10.91 2.64
N VAL A 255 -2.70 -10.65 1.94
CA VAL A 255 -1.35 -10.91 2.45
C VAL A 255 -0.94 -9.90 3.53
N SER A 256 -1.52 -8.69 3.59
CA SER A 256 -1.29 -7.80 4.74
C SER A 256 -1.80 -8.39 6.06
N MET A 257 -2.83 -9.25 6.00
CA MET A 257 -3.34 -9.94 7.19
C MET A 257 -2.33 -10.94 7.76
N LEU A 258 -1.32 -11.39 7.00
CA LEU A 258 -0.25 -12.20 7.54
C LEU A 258 0.45 -11.50 8.71
N HIS A 259 0.83 -10.23 8.52
CA HIS A 259 1.50 -9.44 9.55
C HIS A 259 0.56 -9.13 10.73
N MET A 260 -0.70 -8.80 10.44
CA MET A 260 -1.65 -8.48 11.50
C MET A 260 -2.03 -9.71 12.34
N LEU A 261 -2.22 -10.86 11.71
CA LEU A 261 -2.53 -12.10 12.41
C LEU A 261 -1.33 -12.58 13.24
N HIS A 262 -0.10 -12.40 12.75
CA HIS A 262 1.10 -12.64 13.55
C HIS A 262 1.17 -11.76 14.81
N ALA A 263 0.88 -10.46 14.68
CA ALA A 263 0.77 -9.58 15.85
C ALA A 263 -0.33 -10.06 16.81
N LYS A 264 -1.48 -10.52 16.28
CA LYS A 264 -2.60 -11.03 17.10
C LYS A 264 -2.20 -12.28 17.89
N GLU A 265 -1.49 -13.21 17.26
CA GLU A 265 -0.93 -14.40 17.91
C GLU A 265 0.04 -14.06 19.05
N THR A 266 0.69 -12.89 18.97
CA THR A 266 1.60 -12.39 20.00
C THR A 266 0.95 -11.38 20.96
N GLY A 267 -0.38 -11.29 20.96
CA GLY A 267 -1.17 -10.55 21.95
C GLY A 267 -1.79 -9.24 21.47
N CYS A 268 -1.56 -8.81 20.22
CA CYS A 268 -2.20 -7.63 19.66
C CYS A 268 -3.72 -7.77 19.62
N LYS A 269 -4.44 -6.73 20.04
CA LYS A 269 -5.91 -6.67 19.91
C LYS A 269 -6.33 -6.16 18.53
N LEU A 270 -7.28 -6.82 17.89
CA LEU A 270 -7.82 -6.41 16.59
C LEU A 270 -9.27 -5.93 16.75
N ILE A 271 -9.51 -4.67 16.41
CA ILE A 271 -10.83 -4.04 16.38
C ILE A 271 -11.21 -3.84 14.91
N VAL A 272 -12.42 -4.24 14.51
CA VAL A 272 -12.94 -4.03 13.16
C VAL A 272 -14.24 -3.27 13.23
N VAL A 273 -14.28 -2.12 12.56
CA VAL A 273 -15.41 -1.20 12.51
C VAL A 273 -15.88 -1.13 11.06
N ASP A 274 -16.99 -1.80 10.78
CA ASP A 274 -17.54 -1.92 9.43
C ASP A 274 -19.07 -2.12 9.53
N PRO A 275 -19.89 -1.45 8.70
CA PRO A 275 -21.33 -1.69 8.67
C PRO A 275 -21.69 -3.16 8.37
N ARG A 276 -20.77 -3.94 7.80
CA ARG A 276 -20.94 -5.36 7.45
C ARG A 276 -20.00 -6.24 8.26
N PHE A 277 -20.45 -7.46 8.55
CA PHE A 277 -19.58 -8.49 9.12
C PHE A 277 -18.78 -9.17 8.01
N THR A 278 -17.55 -8.72 7.79
CA THR A 278 -16.66 -9.17 6.69
C THR A 278 -15.72 -10.30 7.13
N ARG A 279 -14.94 -10.86 6.20
CA ARG A 279 -13.87 -11.82 6.54
C ARG A 279 -12.80 -11.22 7.46
N THR A 280 -12.60 -9.89 7.40
CA THR A 280 -11.73 -9.17 8.34
C THR A 280 -12.36 -9.12 9.72
N ALA A 281 -13.66 -8.79 9.81
CA ALA A 281 -14.41 -8.76 11.08
C ALA A 281 -14.42 -10.13 11.78
N ALA A 282 -14.46 -11.23 11.03
CA ALA A 282 -14.36 -12.59 11.57
C ALA A 282 -13.03 -12.89 12.31
N LYS A 283 -12.02 -12.02 12.22
CA LYS A 283 -10.75 -12.14 12.94
C LYS A 283 -10.63 -11.16 14.12
N ALA A 284 -11.59 -10.27 14.30
CA ALA A 284 -11.57 -9.25 15.32
C ALA A 284 -11.75 -9.84 16.73
N ASP A 285 -11.09 -9.22 17.72
CA ASP A 285 -11.47 -9.37 19.13
C ASP A 285 -12.73 -8.55 19.44
N GLU A 286 -12.89 -7.41 18.75
CA GLU A 286 -14.07 -6.55 18.83
C GLU A 286 -14.54 -6.16 17.43
N TYR A 287 -15.78 -6.54 17.09
CA TYR A 287 -16.46 -6.05 15.90
C TYR A 287 -17.49 -5.00 16.28
N VAL A 288 -17.39 -3.82 15.68
CA VAL A 288 -18.37 -2.75 15.86
C VAL A 288 -19.08 -2.50 14.54
N ARG A 289 -20.41 -2.66 14.56
CA ARG A 289 -21.26 -2.30 13.43
C ARG A 289 -21.66 -0.83 13.54
N ILE A 290 -21.08 0.01 12.68
CA ILE A 290 -21.47 1.41 12.56
C ILE A 290 -22.54 1.60 11.47
N ARG A 291 -23.33 2.66 11.57
CA ARG A 291 -24.14 3.16 10.46
C ARG A 291 -23.24 3.66 9.32
N SER A 292 -23.57 3.35 8.07
CA SER A 292 -22.80 3.82 6.91
C SER A 292 -22.66 5.35 6.88
N GLY A 293 -21.43 5.86 6.72
CA GLY A 293 -21.15 7.30 6.65
C GLY A 293 -21.05 8.01 8.01
N SER A 294 -20.96 7.27 9.12
CA SER A 294 -20.92 7.82 10.49
C SER A 294 -19.56 7.65 11.19
N ASP A 295 -18.48 7.56 10.42
CA ASP A 295 -17.10 7.36 10.90
C ASP A 295 -16.63 8.44 11.89
N ILE A 296 -16.87 9.72 11.58
CA ILE A 296 -16.47 10.84 12.45
C ILE A 296 -17.13 10.75 13.83
N PRO A 297 -18.48 10.62 13.94
CA PRO A 297 -19.13 10.40 15.23
C PRO A 297 -18.53 9.25 16.03
N PHE A 298 -18.26 8.10 15.39
CA PHE A 298 -17.65 6.96 16.08
C PHE A 298 -16.23 7.28 16.59
N LEU A 299 -15.36 7.81 15.72
CA LEU A 299 -13.97 8.16 16.08
C LEU A 299 -13.92 9.22 17.18
N PHE A 300 -14.82 10.20 17.14
CA PHE A 300 -14.92 11.24 18.16
C PHE A 300 -15.55 10.74 19.46
N GLY A 301 -16.46 9.75 19.42
CA GLY A 301 -16.90 9.05 20.61
C GLY A 301 -15.78 8.25 21.30
N VAL A 302 -14.89 7.62 20.53
CA VAL A 302 -13.68 6.99 21.08
C VAL A 302 -12.75 8.04 21.72
N LEU A 303 -12.53 9.18 21.05
CA LEU A 303 -11.74 10.29 21.61
C LEU A 303 -12.36 10.90 22.86
N TYR A 304 -13.70 11.02 22.93
CA TYR A 304 -14.41 11.51 24.10
C TYR A 304 -14.01 10.72 25.35
N HIS A 305 -14.00 9.39 25.26
CA HIS A 305 -13.56 8.53 26.36
C HIS A 305 -12.07 8.62 26.64
N ILE A 306 -11.21 8.77 25.63
CA ILE A 306 -9.78 8.98 25.84
C ILE A 306 -9.55 10.26 26.66
N PHE A 307 -10.16 11.37 26.27
CA PHE A 307 -10.01 12.66 26.94
C PHE A 307 -10.68 12.72 28.32
N LYS A 308 -11.89 12.16 28.47
CA LYS A 308 -12.62 12.09 29.74
C LYS A 308 -11.83 11.36 30.82
N ASN A 309 -11.05 10.34 30.44
CA ASN A 309 -10.25 9.53 31.36
C ASN A 309 -8.78 9.96 31.45
N GLY A 310 -8.36 11.00 30.70
CA GLY A 310 -6.96 11.46 30.70
C GLY A 310 -5.98 10.46 30.10
N TRP A 311 -6.43 9.61 29.16
CA TRP A 311 -5.63 8.55 28.53
C TRP A 311 -4.82 9.03 27.32
N GLU A 312 -4.96 10.29 26.93
CA GLU A 312 -4.15 10.90 25.88
C GLU A 312 -2.65 10.93 26.24
N ASP A 313 -1.79 10.89 25.24
CA ASP A 313 -0.34 11.04 25.41
C ASP A 313 0.03 12.51 25.55
N LYS A 314 -0.07 13.02 26.78
CA LYS A 314 0.18 14.44 27.09
C LYS A 314 1.57 14.92 26.66
N GLN A 315 2.59 14.07 26.84
CA GLN A 315 3.96 14.43 26.44
C GLN A 315 4.06 14.52 24.92
N TYR A 316 3.57 13.51 24.19
CA TYR A 316 3.58 13.56 22.73
C TYR A 316 2.81 14.75 22.18
N ILE A 317 1.64 15.03 22.76
CA ILE A 317 0.81 16.18 22.36
C ILE A 317 1.59 17.48 22.54
N ASN A 318 2.17 17.70 23.72
CA ASN A 318 2.98 18.88 24.01
C ASN A 318 4.16 19.03 23.02
N ASP A 319 4.84 17.93 22.74
CA ASP A 319 6.09 17.96 21.97
C ASP A 319 5.87 18.06 20.45
N ARG A 320 4.73 17.57 19.94
CA ARG A 320 4.55 17.28 18.50
C ARG A 320 3.22 17.73 17.89
N VAL A 321 2.23 18.14 18.68
CA VAL A 321 0.86 18.33 18.20
C VAL A 321 0.36 19.75 18.46
N TYR A 322 -0.11 20.41 17.40
CA TYR A 322 -0.75 21.72 17.50
C TYR A 322 -2.29 21.58 17.46
N GLY A 323 -2.99 22.37 18.29
CA GLY A 323 -4.45 22.50 18.26
C GLY A 323 -5.25 21.40 18.98
N MET A 324 -4.62 20.47 19.70
CA MET A 324 -5.32 19.37 20.36
C MET A 324 -6.28 19.83 21.48
N GLU A 325 -5.99 20.93 22.17
CA GLU A 325 -6.90 21.47 23.20
C GLU A 325 -8.22 21.97 22.60
N GLN A 326 -8.18 22.59 21.42
CA GLN A 326 -9.39 23.01 20.70
C GLN A 326 -10.20 21.79 20.26
N VAL A 327 -9.52 20.75 19.74
CA VAL A 327 -10.15 19.47 19.39
C VAL A 327 -10.79 18.83 20.61
N LYS A 328 -10.11 18.79 21.76
CA LYS A 328 -10.63 18.23 23.01
C LYS A 328 -11.87 18.97 23.47
N ALA A 329 -11.86 20.30 23.49
CA ALA A 329 -13.03 21.10 23.85
C ALA A 329 -14.23 20.80 22.93
N ASP A 330 -14.00 20.77 21.61
CA ASP A 330 -15.04 20.48 20.63
C ASP A 330 -15.60 19.04 20.76
N VAL A 331 -14.72 18.05 20.96
CA VAL A 331 -15.11 16.65 21.14
C VAL A 331 -15.95 16.49 22.40
N MET A 332 -15.48 17.03 23.52
CA MET A 332 -16.16 16.92 24.81
C MET A 332 -17.52 17.62 24.82
N ALA A 333 -17.69 18.71 24.06
CA ALA A 333 -18.94 19.45 23.99
C ALA A 333 -19.98 18.85 23.03
N LYS A 334 -19.55 18.30 21.87
CA LYS A 334 -20.45 17.92 20.77
C LYS A 334 -20.71 16.43 20.66
N TRP A 335 -19.79 15.59 21.13
CA TRP A 335 -19.81 14.14 20.89
C TRP A 335 -19.95 13.35 22.19
N THR A 336 -20.94 13.75 22.99
CA THR A 336 -21.37 13.00 24.17
C THR A 336 -21.93 11.62 23.76
N PRO A 337 -21.96 10.63 24.68
CA PRO A 337 -22.34 9.27 24.33
C PRO A 337 -23.74 9.14 23.69
N ASP A 338 -24.71 9.95 24.11
CA ASP A 338 -26.04 10.01 23.51
C ASP A 338 -26.02 10.52 22.06
N LYS A 339 -25.19 11.53 21.76
CA LYS A 339 -25.01 12.08 20.41
C LYS A 339 -24.29 11.10 19.48
N VAL A 340 -23.32 10.36 20.01
CA VAL A 340 -22.63 9.30 19.28
C VAL A 340 -23.60 8.16 18.94
N LEU A 341 -24.36 7.69 19.91
CA LEU A 341 -25.40 6.67 19.70
C LEU A 341 -26.43 7.11 18.65
N GLU A 342 -26.92 8.35 18.74
CA GLU A 342 -27.84 8.94 17.77
C GLU A 342 -27.26 8.93 16.35
N ALA A 343 -26.01 9.36 16.19
CA ALA A 343 -25.38 9.58 14.89
C ALA A 343 -24.85 8.29 14.21
N CYS A 344 -24.21 7.39 14.96
CA CYS A 344 -23.57 6.19 14.40
C CYS A 344 -24.21 4.86 14.82
N GLY A 345 -25.13 4.87 15.79
CA GLY A 345 -25.79 3.66 16.29
C GLY A 345 -24.92 2.80 17.20
N VAL A 346 -23.80 3.32 17.71
CA VAL A 346 -22.89 2.61 18.63
C VAL A 346 -23.07 3.16 20.03
N ASP A 347 -23.30 2.28 21.01
CA ASP A 347 -23.51 2.65 22.41
C ASP A 347 -22.22 3.11 23.14
N GLU A 348 -22.41 3.74 24.31
CA GLU A 348 -21.32 4.21 25.17
C GLU A 348 -20.39 3.07 25.60
N ALA A 349 -20.95 1.90 25.94
CA ALA A 349 -20.17 0.79 26.45
C ALA A 349 -19.17 0.28 25.40
N THR A 350 -19.60 0.22 24.14
CA THR A 350 -18.80 -0.20 22.99
C THR A 350 -17.73 0.83 22.65
N THR A 351 -18.09 2.12 22.58
CA THR A 351 -17.10 3.20 22.32
C THR A 351 -16.06 3.31 23.44
N LEU A 352 -16.48 3.20 24.71
CA LEU A 352 -15.59 3.09 25.86
C LEU A 352 -14.68 1.87 25.77
N LYS A 353 -15.21 0.70 25.38
CA LYS A 353 -14.42 -0.53 25.21
C LYS A 353 -13.34 -0.37 24.14
N VAL A 354 -13.68 0.23 23.00
CA VAL A 354 -12.70 0.53 21.93
C VAL A 354 -11.64 1.51 22.43
N ALA A 355 -12.04 2.60 23.10
CA ALA A 355 -11.11 3.57 23.70
C ALA A 355 -10.17 2.92 24.72
N THR A 356 -10.69 2.02 25.55
CA THR A 356 -9.93 1.26 26.54
C THR A 356 -8.93 0.33 25.86
N MET A 357 -9.35 -0.45 24.87
CA MET A 357 -8.47 -1.34 24.11
C MET A 357 -7.33 -0.57 23.45
N MET A 358 -7.62 0.55 22.78
CA MET A 358 -6.59 1.33 22.08
C MET A 358 -5.63 2.07 23.03
N SER A 359 -6.11 2.57 24.17
CA SER A 359 -5.28 3.30 25.14
C SER A 359 -4.40 2.38 25.99
N GLN A 360 -4.91 1.22 26.38
CA GLN A 360 -4.17 0.27 27.22
C GLN A 360 -3.20 -0.60 26.42
N ASN A 361 -3.37 -0.72 25.09
CA ASN A 361 -2.52 -1.53 24.23
C ASN A 361 -1.81 -0.64 23.19
N ARG A 362 -0.82 0.13 23.67
CA ARG A 362 0.00 1.03 22.85
C ARG A 362 1.39 0.43 22.59
N PRO A 363 2.04 0.67 21.44
CA PRO A 363 1.54 1.46 20.32
C PRO A 363 0.36 0.77 19.62
N SER A 364 -0.60 1.57 19.16
CA SER A 364 -1.72 1.10 18.36
C SER A 364 -1.72 1.73 16.96
N THR A 365 -2.19 0.97 15.98
CA THR A 365 -2.32 1.42 14.59
C THR A 365 -3.79 1.57 14.22
N ILE A 366 -4.08 2.48 13.29
CA ILE A 366 -5.36 2.52 12.58
C ILE A 366 -5.13 2.15 11.11
N VAL A 367 -6.04 1.36 10.54
CA VAL A 367 -5.97 0.88 9.17
C VAL A 367 -7.24 1.28 8.45
N TRP A 368 -7.09 1.94 7.31
CA TRP A 368 -8.21 2.23 6.41
C TRP A 368 -7.81 2.02 4.94
N CYS A 369 -8.81 1.96 4.07
CA CYS A 369 -8.67 1.91 2.62
C CYS A 369 -9.75 2.81 2.01
N MET A 370 -10.52 2.34 1.03
CA MET A 370 -11.50 3.14 0.31
C MET A 370 -12.75 3.49 1.14
N GLY A 371 -13.08 2.69 2.17
CA GLY A 371 -14.32 2.83 2.94
C GLY A 371 -14.53 4.18 3.60
N GLN A 372 -13.46 4.98 3.79
CA GLN A 372 -13.51 6.32 4.39
C GLN A 372 -13.42 7.47 3.38
N THR A 373 -13.19 7.18 2.09
CA THR A 373 -12.53 8.16 1.20
C THR A 373 -13.39 8.70 0.06
N GLN A 374 -14.50 8.03 -0.26
CA GLN A 374 -15.35 8.39 -1.41
C GLN A 374 -16.53 9.30 -1.02
N HIS A 375 -16.56 9.76 0.22
CA HIS A 375 -17.56 10.70 0.72
C HIS A 375 -17.19 12.14 0.37
N THR A 376 -18.19 13.02 0.29
CA THR A 376 -17.97 14.48 0.20
C THR A 376 -17.16 15.02 1.38
N THR A 377 -17.19 14.33 2.52
CA THR A 377 -16.43 14.63 3.74
C THR A 377 -15.24 13.69 3.96
N GLY A 378 -14.80 12.94 2.95
CA GLY A 378 -13.77 11.90 3.11
C GLY A 378 -12.44 12.42 3.67
N ASN A 379 -12.04 13.65 3.31
CA ASN A 379 -10.87 14.32 3.87
C ASN A 379 -11.00 14.58 5.38
N ALA A 380 -12.20 14.93 5.86
CA ALA A 380 -12.48 15.13 7.28
C ALA A 380 -12.51 13.79 8.03
N ILE A 381 -13.05 12.73 7.41
CA ILE A 381 -13.08 11.39 8.00
C ILE A 381 -11.65 10.89 8.25
N VAL A 382 -10.78 10.91 7.24
CA VAL A 382 -9.39 10.45 7.43
C VAL A 382 -8.63 11.34 8.42
N ARG A 383 -8.98 12.62 8.51
CA ARG A 383 -8.37 13.55 9.47
C ARG A 383 -8.80 13.22 10.89
N ALA A 384 -10.04 12.80 11.12
CA ALA A 384 -10.49 12.26 12.41
C ALA A 384 -9.70 11.00 12.80
N SER A 385 -9.44 10.08 11.85
CA SER A 385 -8.57 8.91 12.06
C SER A 385 -7.14 9.33 12.48
N CYS A 386 -6.60 10.38 11.86
CA CYS A 386 -5.28 10.93 12.22
C CYS A 386 -5.27 11.60 13.60
N ILE A 387 -6.30 12.38 13.93
CA ILE A 387 -6.44 13.04 15.24
C ILE A 387 -6.45 12.01 16.37
N LEU A 388 -7.16 10.89 16.20
CA LEU A 388 -7.14 9.78 17.17
C LEU A 388 -5.71 9.26 17.41
N GLN A 389 -4.94 9.06 16.34
CA GLN A 389 -3.56 8.59 16.45
C GLN A 389 -2.61 9.63 17.07
N LEU A 390 -2.84 10.92 16.84
CA LEU A 390 -2.10 12.00 17.48
C LEU A 390 -2.43 12.10 18.98
N ALA A 391 -3.70 11.98 19.37
CA ALA A 391 -4.12 11.99 20.77
C ALA A 391 -3.50 10.82 21.55
N LEU A 392 -3.36 9.66 20.91
CA LEU A 392 -2.70 8.48 21.47
C LEU A 392 -1.19 8.43 21.22
N GLY A 393 -0.57 9.48 20.67
CA GLY A 393 0.87 9.57 20.45
C GLY A 393 1.48 8.37 19.72
N ASN A 394 0.80 7.85 18.71
CA ASN A 394 1.17 6.60 18.03
C ASN A 394 1.90 6.85 16.69
N VAL A 395 1.88 8.08 16.17
CA VAL A 395 2.52 8.41 14.88
C VAL A 395 4.03 8.61 15.07
N GLY A 396 4.82 8.00 14.20
CA GLY A 396 6.29 7.99 14.30
C GLY A 396 6.86 6.91 15.22
N LYS A 397 6.04 5.93 15.63
CA LYS A 397 6.45 4.77 16.44
C LYS A 397 6.27 3.47 15.65
N SER A 398 7.14 2.49 15.88
CA SER A 398 6.99 1.13 15.35
C SER A 398 5.75 0.46 15.92
N GLY A 399 4.96 -0.23 15.08
CA GLY A 399 3.67 -0.83 15.47
C GLY A 399 2.52 0.17 15.68
N GLY A 400 2.77 1.45 15.39
CA GLY A 400 1.77 2.51 15.50
C GLY A 400 1.27 3.00 14.15
N GLY A 401 0.94 4.29 14.12
CA GLY A 401 0.70 5.04 12.90
C GLY A 401 -0.68 4.90 12.25
N ALA A 402 -0.76 5.52 11.08
CA ALA A 402 -1.88 5.49 10.15
C ALA A 402 -1.49 4.62 8.95
N ASN A 403 -1.94 3.37 8.97
CA ASN A 403 -1.66 2.37 7.95
C ASN A 403 -2.71 2.43 6.84
N ILE A 404 -2.43 3.26 5.85
CA ILE A 404 -3.35 3.62 4.77
C ILE A 404 -3.17 2.67 3.58
N PHE A 405 -3.95 1.60 3.54
CA PHE A 405 -3.81 0.60 2.49
C PHE A 405 -4.29 1.15 1.15
N ARG A 406 -3.36 1.25 0.21
CA ARG A 406 -3.61 1.73 -1.15
C ARG A 406 -4.36 0.70 -1.98
N GLY A 407 -5.09 1.09 -3.02
CA GLY A 407 -5.81 0.14 -3.88
C GLY A 407 -4.89 -0.72 -4.76
N HIS A 408 -4.54 -0.18 -5.92
CA HIS A 408 -3.73 -0.87 -6.93
C HIS A 408 -2.26 -1.03 -6.51
N ASP A 409 -1.60 -2.05 -7.07
CA ASP A 409 -0.18 -2.38 -6.92
C ASP A 409 0.75 -1.17 -7.03
N ASN A 410 0.57 -0.31 -8.03
CA ASN A 410 1.44 0.86 -8.22
C ASN A 410 0.70 2.20 -8.13
N VAL A 411 -0.42 2.30 -7.40
CA VAL A 411 -1.09 3.60 -7.25
C VAL A 411 -0.23 4.59 -6.48
N GLN A 412 0.56 4.14 -5.50
CA GLN A 412 1.51 5.02 -4.81
C GLN A 412 2.57 5.54 -5.77
N GLY A 413 3.24 4.64 -6.51
CA GLY A 413 4.28 5.02 -7.45
C GLY A 413 3.78 5.90 -8.60
N ALA A 414 2.61 5.58 -9.17
CA ALA A 414 1.97 6.44 -10.16
C ALA A 414 1.61 7.83 -9.60
N THR A 415 1.21 7.95 -8.33
CA THR A 415 1.03 9.26 -7.70
C THR A 415 2.37 9.93 -7.40
N ASP A 416 3.41 9.19 -7.03
CA ASP A 416 4.75 9.73 -6.74
C ASP A 416 5.35 10.42 -7.97
N VAL A 417 5.17 9.85 -9.16
CA VAL A 417 5.78 10.36 -10.41
C VAL A 417 4.78 10.95 -11.40
N GLY A 418 3.49 10.94 -11.08
CA GLY A 418 2.40 11.31 -11.98
C GLY A 418 1.97 10.17 -12.93
N PRO A 419 0.84 10.33 -13.64
CA PRO A 419 0.25 11.62 -14.00
C PRO A 419 -0.80 12.14 -13.00
N ASN A 420 -0.44 13.18 -12.24
CA ASN A 420 -1.36 13.94 -11.39
C ASN A 420 -1.71 15.26 -12.08
N PRO A 421 -2.95 15.78 -11.91
CA PRO A 421 -3.36 17.05 -12.50
C PRO A 421 -2.86 18.28 -11.73
N ASP A 422 -2.53 18.11 -10.44
CA ASP A 422 -2.28 19.17 -9.47
C ASP A 422 -0.84 19.18 -8.93
N SER A 423 -0.03 18.19 -9.30
CA SER A 423 1.37 18.10 -8.89
C SER A 423 2.26 17.51 -9.98
N LEU A 424 3.54 17.81 -9.85
CA LEU A 424 4.61 17.23 -10.64
C LEU A 424 5.24 16.03 -9.90
N PRO A 425 6.11 15.25 -10.58
CA PRO A 425 6.80 14.13 -9.94
C PRO A 425 7.50 14.58 -8.65
N GLY A 426 7.40 13.81 -7.58
CA GLY A 426 7.93 14.15 -6.25
C GLY A 426 7.05 15.11 -5.45
N TYR A 427 5.78 15.28 -5.83
CA TYR A 427 4.80 16.14 -5.16
C TYR A 427 5.12 17.64 -5.21
N TYR A 428 5.96 18.08 -6.14
CA TYR A 428 6.18 19.51 -6.38
C TYR A 428 4.92 20.15 -6.95
N GLY A 429 4.57 21.33 -6.44
CA GLY A 429 3.45 22.11 -6.95
C GLY A 429 3.65 22.55 -8.41
N LEU A 430 2.56 22.98 -9.03
CA LEU A 430 2.58 23.52 -10.40
C LEU A 430 2.99 25.00 -10.49
N LEU A 431 3.21 25.66 -9.34
CA LEU A 431 3.64 27.06 -9.30
C LEU A 431 5.09 27.18 -9.77
N GLU A 432 5.40 28.24 -10.51
CA GLU A 432 6.72 28.51 -11.10
C GLU A 432 7.86 28.44 -10.06
N GLY A 433 7.60 28.90 -8.83
CA GLY A 433 8.58 28.87 -7.73
C GLY A 433 8.89 27.48 -7.19
N SER A 434 8.10 26.44 -7.52
CA SER A 434 8.32 25.07 -7.02
C SER A 434 9.54 24.38 -7.63
N TRP A 435 10.17 25.01 -8.64
CA TRP A 435 11.32 24.49 -9.39
C TRP A 435 12.55 25.41 -9.39
N LYS A 436 12.44 26.59 -8.78
CA LYS A 436 13.61 27.45 -8.49
C LYS A 436 14.25 26.96 -7.21
#